data_AF-A0A2S7DRZ0-F1
#
_entry.id   AF-A0A2S7DRZ0-F1
#
_cell.length_a   1.000
_cell.length_b   1.000
_cell.length_c   1.000
_cell.angle_alpha   90.00
_cell.angle_beta   90.00
_cell.angle_gamma   90.00
#
_symmetry.space_group_name_H-M   'P 1'
#
loop_
_entity.id
_entity.type
_entity.pdbx_description
1 polymer ?
#
loop_
_entity_poly.entity_id
_entity_poly.type
_entity_poly.pdbx_seq_one_letter_code
_entity_poly.pdbx_strand_id
1 'polypeptide(L)'
;MSTALHALHRRLLTVALIAAGLGSAATASAACTAGSWVARIDEAGMPPVRYETAHFAFRWNGDSVAVADARAAGEHMEMVWDTFINRLQFPEPFCATATKYKANLHVDPSFGLTAGISSSGGMAMWIGPGGLRDHWGLAHEFTHTLQYQSGGLQDSPYTGWIWESHANWMTHQLPEFHSSNVHCSTMLVNYPHVYLGSTRDRYCNWQFMEYLKDRFGYAIINDMWGKAPRIDNPAHRSADPFSVIKANMGWTQSQMNDVFGDWPMHNVNWDYTNPDGSDQGALYRLSYGSNLSFDPQQTQDWNNRDRALRMTMLDPVPSQANRYRVPFEWAPQRWGYNLVQLIPASGVSSIKVAFEGQVQSAAAVTSLPGLLNDPSSIPSPNSDWRWGVVAIDSLGKARYSTLQRGAKATLTMAVKTSDRAVYLMVMGAPSSMQQIKWDQSYYAIYRYPWSVTLTNAAPAGSQPNAPTPTPAGRRHANGGGWVANTANVASTAYVGPSARVLAGNVLGNARIDGHATVMGGTVQGNAVLGGLTVWHPGATIGANAQAHTVFMGPGAFGAINVGGTAQLRGDVEEQGASPTQGVFYGYVDPSTMTNPEFGADLRQAVPEITARPAGW
;
A
#
# COMPACT_ATOMS: atom_id res chain seq x y z
N MET A 1 18.65 74.17 -12.44
CA MET A 1 17.42 73.92 -13.22
C MET A 1 17.36 72.43 -13.49
N SER A 2 16.58 71.68 -12.70
CA SER A 2 15.38 70.93 -13.12
C SER A 2 15.70 69.87 -14.19
N THR A 3 15.51 68.56 -14.04
CA THR A 3 14.40 67.81 -13.41
C THR A 3 14.80 66.35 -13.16
N ALA A 4 14.15 65.71 -12.18
CA ALA A 4 14.26 64.33 -11.76
C ALA A 4 13.79 63.28 -12.79
N LEU A 5 14.25 62.02 -12.67
CA LEU A 5 13.36 60.85 -12.57
C LEU A 5 14.07 59.59 -12.02
N HIS A 6 13.71 59.26 -10.78
CA HIS A 6 13.59 57.97 -10.08
C HIS A 6 14.31 56.70 -10.55
N ALA A 7 15.11 56.17 -9.61
CA ALA A 7 15.57 54.80 -9.54
C ALA A 7 14.42 53.80 -9.26
N LEU A 8 14.40 52.68 -10.00
CA LEU A 8 13.70 51.46 -9.60
C LEU A 8 14.65 50.27 -9.77
N HIS A 9 15.18 49.79 -8.64
CA HIS A 9 15.78 48.46 -8.56
C HIS A 9 14.68 47.40 -8.60
N ARG A 10 14.43 46.82 -9.78
CA ARG A 10 13.67 45.56 -9.89
C ARG A 10 14.63 44.39 -9.63
N ARG A 11 14.51 43.79 -8.44
CA ARG A 11 15.00 42.44 -8.16
C ARG A 11 14.29 41.48 -9.12
N LEU A 12 15.03 40.90 -10.05
CA LEU A 12 14.59 39.75 -10.82
C LEU A 12 14.37 38.58 -9.85
N LEU A 13 13.11 38.19 -9.66
CA LEU A 13 12.76 36.88 -9.11
C LEU A 13 13.25 35.83 -10.09
N THR A 14 14.27 35.08 -9.69
CA THR A 14 14.63 33.80 -10.30
C THR A 14 13.51 32.82 -10.03
N VAL A 15 12.53 32.75 -10.93
CA VAL A 15 11.56 31.66 -10.97
C VAL A 15 12.31 30.45 -11.52
N ALA A 16 12.74 29.56 -10.63
CA ALA A 16 13.19 28.24 -11.00
C ALA A 16 11.96 27.44 -11.46
N LEU A 17 11.61 27.56 -12.75
CA LEU A 17 10.83 26.53 -13.43
C LEU A 17 11.68 25.26 -13.38
N ILE A 18 11.25 24.28 -12.60
CA ILE A 18 11.60 22.89 -12.86
C ILE A 18 10.86 22.51 -14.14
N ALA A 19 11.44 22.88 -15.28
CA ALA A 19 11.21 22.13 -16.50
C ALA A 19 11.92 20.78 -16.28
N ALA A 20 11.20 19.83 -15.68
CA ALA A 20 11.55 18.44 -15.85
C ALA A 20 11.61 18.22 -17.36
N GLY A 21 12.77 17.83 -17.88
CA GLY A 21 12.91 17.37 -19.26
C GLY A 21 12.10 16.10 -19.44
N LEU A 22 10.79 16.24 -19.60
CA LEU A 22 9.89 15.20 -20.07
C LEU A 22 9.94 15.26 -21.59
N GLY A 23 11.02 14.69 -22.10
CA GLY A 23 11.31 14.57 -23.52
C GLY A 23 12.27 13.42 -23.75
N SER A 24 12.18 12.35 -22.96
CA SER A 24 12.65 11.05 -23.43
C SER A 24 11.63 10.59 -24.47
N ALA A 25 11.95 10.88 -25.74
CA ALA A 25 11.28 10.26 -26.87
C ALA A 25 11.18 8.77 -26.59
N ALA A 26 9.96 8.26 -26.48
CA ALA A 26 9.72 6.82 -26.45
C ALA A 26 10.34 6.25 -27.72
N THR A 27 11.49 5.59 -27.60
CA THR A 27 11.99 4.74 -28.66
C THR A 27 10.89 3.71 -28.91
N ALA A 28 10.26 3.78 -30.08
CA ALA A 28 9.25 2.80 -30.49
C ALA A 28 9.80 1.40 -30.20
N SER A 29 9.04 0.61 -29.44
CA SER A 29 9.32 -0.82 -29.27
C SER A 29 9.58 -1.43 -30.64
N ALA A 30 10.63 -2.24 -30.77
CA ALA A 30 10.89 -2.93 -32.03
C ALA A 30 9.64 -3.73 -32.43
N ALA A 31 9.11 -3.49 -33.63
CA ALA A 31 7.91 -4.15 -34.10
C ALA A 31 8.12 -5.68 -34.11
N CYS A 32 7.17 -6.42 -33.56
CA CYS A 32 7.23 -7.88 -33.52
C CYS A 32 7.17 -8.48 -34.93
N THR A 33 7.81 -9.63 -35.10
CA THR A 33 7.70 -10.44 -36.31
C THR A 33 6.24 -10.82 -36.52
N ALA A 34 5.66 -10.36 -37.64
CA ALA A 34 4.31 -10.74 -38.04
C ALA A 34 4.22 -12.27 -38.19
N GLY A 35 3.09 -12.85 -37.77
CA GLY A 35 2.98 -14.29 -37.64
C GLY A 35 1.56 -14.79 -37.43
N SER A 36 1.41 -16.10 -37.48
CA SER A 36 0.13 -16.79 -37.27
C SER A 36 0.06 -17.37 -35.86
N TRP A 37 -1.07 -17.14 -35.19
CA TRP A 37 -1.40 -17.76 -33.91
C TRP A 37 -1.98 -19.16 -34.13
N VAL A 38 -1.27 -20.18 -33.65
CA VAL A 38 -1.66 -21.58 -33.78
C VAL A 38 -1.88 -22.21 -32.40
N ALA A 39 -2.91 -23.04 -32.27
CA ALA A 39 -3.04 -23.90 -31.11
C ALA A 39 -2.04 -25.07 -31.22
N ARG A 40 -1.35 -25.41 -30.12
CA ARG A 40 -0.56 -26.65 -30.08
C ARG A 40 -1.53 -27.83 -30.10
N ILE A 41 -1.31 -28.80 -30.99
CA ILE A 41 -2.19 -29.98 -31.08
C ILE A 41 -2.11 -30.78 -29.76
N ASP A 42 -0.88 -31.06 -29.31
CA ASP A 42 -0.60 -31.87 -28.12
C ASP A 42 0.05 -31.03 -27.01
N GLU A 43 -0.76 -30.21 -26.33
CA GLU A 43 -0.31 -29.50 -25.14
C GLU A 43 -0.22 -30.48 -23.96
N ALA A 44 0.99 -30.74 -23.48
CA ALA A 44 1.22 -31.77 -22.48
C ALA A 44 0.42 -31.54 -21.19
N GLY A 45 -0.34 -32.55 -20.77
CA GLY A 45 -1.22 -32.50 -19.60
C GLY A 45 -2.56 -31.78 -19.83
N MET A 46 -2.91 -31.45 -21.08
CA MET A 46 -4.19 -30.83 -21.42
C MET A 46 -4.97 -31.66 -22.45
N PRO A 47 -6.31 -31.63 -22.41
CA PRO A 47 -7.13 -32.32 -23.39
C PRO A 47 -7.10 -31.65 -24.78
N PRO A 48 -7.69 -32.29 -25.80
CA PRO A 48 -7.82 -31.70 -27.12
C PRO A 48 -8.54 -30.35 -27.10
N VAL A 49 -8.18 -29.49 -28.06
CA VAL A 49 -8.87 -28.23 -28.30
C VAL A 49 -10.31 -28.50 -28.71
N ARG A 50 -11.25 -27.77 -28.11
CA ARG A 50 -12.69 -27.87 -28.41
C ARG A 50 -13.30 -26.55 -28.88
N TYR A 51 -12.66 -25.42 -28.59
CA TYR A 51 -13.05 -24.12 -29.09
C TYR A 51 -11.82 -23.22 -29.21
N GLU A 52 -11.79 -22.36 -30.23
CA GLU A 52 -10.67 -21.46 -30.50
C GLU A 52 -11.17 -20.07 -30.87
N THR A 53 -10.39 -19.08 -30.50
CA THR A 53 -10.47 -17.71 -31.00
C THR A 53 -9.17 -17.36 -31.73
N ALA A 54 -8.88 -16.08 -32.00
CA ALA A 54 -7.65 -15.68 -32.67
C ALA A 54 -6.41 -15.99 -31.81
N HIS A 55 -6.48 -15.69 -30.51
CA HIS A 55 -5.35 -15.78 -29.58
C HIS A 55 -5.50 -16.85 -28.49
N PHE A 56 -6.66 -17.51 -28.39
CA PHE A 56 -6.96 -18.46 -27.32
C PHE A 56 -7.42 -19.84 -27.83
N ALA A 57 -7.04 -20.89 -27.10
CA ALA A 57 -7.43 -22.27 -27.36
C ALA A 57 -8.03 -22.89 -26.08
N PHE A 58 -9.33 -23.17 -26.11
CA PHE A 58 -10.08 -23.76 -25.00
C PHE A 58 -10.08 -25.28 -25.09
N ARG A 59 -9.80 -25.93 -23.96
CA ARG A 59 -9.58 -27.37 -23.83
C ARG A 59 -10.37 -27.90 -22.64
N TRP A 60 -11.19 -28.93 -22.84
CA TRP A 60 -11.87 -29.62 -21.75
C TRP A 60 -12.25 -31.05 -22.14
N ASN A 61 -12.50 -31.88 -21.13
CA ASN A 61 -13.04 -33.23 -21.30
C ASN A 61 -14.55 -33.26 -21.02
N GLY A 62 -15.25 -34.22 -21.63
CA GLY A 62 -16.67 -34.45 -21.38
C GLY A 62 -17.56 -33.24 -21.70
N ASP A 63 -18.68 -33.14 -20.99
CA ASP A 63 -19.74 -32.15 -21.25
C ASP A 63 -19.96 -31.18 -20.07
N SER A 64 -18.99 -31.12 -19.14
CA SER A 64 -19.06 -30.28 -17.93
C SER A 64 -18.93 -28.77 -18.19
N VAL A 65 -18.62 -28.39 -19.43
CA VAL A 65 -18.44 -27.00 -19.86
C VAL A 65 -19.53 -26.66 -20.86
N ALA A 66 -20.34 -25.65 -20.54
CA ALA A 66 -21.32 -25.14 -21.48
C ALA A 66 -20.58 -24.37 -22.59
N VAL A 67 -20.80 -24.77 -23.85
CA VAL A 67 -20.16 -24.14 -25.02
C VAL A 67 -20.46 -22.63 -25.11
N ALA A 68 -21.63 -22.20 -24.63
CA ALA A 68 -22.00 -20.79 -24.57
C ALA A 68 -21.08 -19.99 -23.62
N ASP A 69 -20.73 -20.55 -22.45
CA ASP A 69 -19.81 -19.90 -21.52
C ASP A 69 -18.40 -19.82 -22.11
N ALA A 70 -17.92 -20.89 -22.76
CA ALA A 70 -16.61 -20.88 -23.42
C ALA A 70 -16.55 -19.85 -24.57
N ARG A 71 -17.64 -19.70 -25.33
CA ARG A 71 -17.75 -18.68 -26.38
C ARG A 71 -17.70 -17.27 -25.80
N ALA A 72 -18.51 -16.98 -24.78
CA ALA A 72 -18.55 -15.68 -24.12
C ALA A 72 -17.20 -15.32 -23.48
N ALA A 73 -16.57 -16.29 -22.79
CA ALA A 73 -15.22 -16.13 -22.26
C ALA A 73 -14.21 -15.84 -23.38
N GLY A 74 -14.29 -16.54 -24.52
CA GLY A 74 -13.43 -16.28 -25.66
C GLY A 74 -13.57 -14.87 -26.23
N GLU A 75 -14.80 -14.37 -26.37
CA GLU A 75 -15.08 -13.00 -26.82
C GLU A 75 -14.51 -11.97 -25.84
N HIS A 76 -14.70 -12.17 -24.53
CA HIS A 76 -14.10 -11.33 -23.49
C HIS A 76 -12.57 -11.35 -23.55
N MET A 77 -11.97 -12.53 -23.67
CA MET A 77 -10.51 -12.69 -23.69
C MET A 77 -9.85 -12.04 -24.91
N GLU A 78 -10.53 -11.99 -26.06
CA GLU A 78 -10.04 -11.22 -27.22
C GLU A 78 -10.06 -9.71 -26.98
N MET A 79 -11.06 -9.19 -26.25
CA MET A 79 -11.06 -7.79 -25.80
C MET A 79 -9.94 -7.51 -24.78
N VAL A 80 -9.70 -8.46 -23.86
CA VAL A 80 -8.57 -8.40 -22.92
C VAL A 80 -7.24 -8.36 -23.69
N TRP A 81 -7.07 -9.24 -24.68
CA TRP A 81 -5.90 -9.27 -25.54
C TRP A 81 -5.66 -7.93 -26.24
N ASP A 82 -6.69 -7.41 -26.93
CA ASP A 82 -6.59 -6.12 -27.62
C ASP A 82 -6.22 -4.99 -26.66
N THR A 83 -6.84 -4.98 -25.47
CA THR A 83 -6.51 -4.00 -24.44
C THR A 83 -5.05 -4.13 -24.01
N PHE A 84 -4.60 -5.33 -23.64
CA PHE A 84 -3.27 -5.53 -23.05
C PHE A 84 -2.13 -5.37 -24.06
N ILE A 85 -2.28 -5.92 -25.25
CA ILE A 85 -1.22 -5.96 -26.25
C ILE A 85 -1.28 -4.73 -27.17
N ASN A 86 -2.45 -4.35 -27.67
CA ASN A 86 -2.54 -3.26 -28.65
C ASN A 86 -2.65 -1.88 -27.99
N ARG A 87 -3.52 -1.74 -26.97
CA ARG A 87 -3.74 -0.43 -26.32
C ARG A 87 -2.70 -0.11 -25.26
N LEU A 88 -2.45 -1.04 -24.33
CA LEU A 88 -1.46 -0.85 -23.25
C LEU A 88 -0.03 -1.10 -23.73
N GLN A 89 0.15 -1.80 -24.86
CA GLN A 89 1.46 -2.12 -25.45
C GLN A 89 2.34 -2.98 -24.53
N PHE A 90 1.72 -3.87 -23.74
CA PHE A 90 2.48 -4.87 -22.98
C PHE A 90 3.26 -5.77 -23.96
N PRO A 91 4.48 -6.25 -23.62
CA PRO A 91 5.29 -7.06 -24.53
C PRO A 91 4.52 -8.25 -25.13
N GLU A 92 4.44 -8.29 -26.45
CA GLU A 92 3.75 -9.37 -27.18
C GLU A 92 4.51 -10.70 -26.98
N PRO A 93 3.82 -11.79 -26.58
CA PRO A 93 4.46 -13.08 -26.45
C PRO A 93 4.84 -13.63 -27.84
N PHE A 94 5.95 -14.34 -27.92
CA PHE A 94 6.51 -14.84 -29.20
C PHE A 94 6.80 -13.72 -30.22
N CYS A 95 7.18 -12.53 -29.74
CA CYS A 95 7.45 -11.36 -30.58
C CYS A 95 8.47 -11.62 -31.69
N ALA A 96 9.48 -12.47 -31.46
CA ALA A 96 10.55 -12.73 -32.43
C ALA A 96 10.22 -13.80 -33.49
N THR A 97 9.09 -14.51 -33.37
CA THR A 97 8.78 -15.67 -34.24
C THR A 97 7.53 -15.46 -35.07
N ALA A 98 7.54 -15.99 -36.31
CA ALA A 98 6.37 -15.99 -37.20
C ALA A 98 5.32 -17.04 -36.81
N THR A 99 5.73 -18.12 -36.13
CA THR A 99 4.80 -19.05 -35.48
C THR A 99 4.59 -18.59 -34.04
N LYS A 100 3.36 -18.22 -33.70
CA LYS A 100 2.96 -17.78 -32.37
C LYS A 100 1.98 -18.79 -31.80
N TYR A 101 1.96 -18.97 -30.47
CA TYR A 101 1.11 -19.98 -29.84
C TYR A 101 -0.03 -19.36 -29.05
N LYS A 102 -1.25 -19.80 -29.33
CA LYS A 102 -2.44 -19.37 -28.59
C LYS A 102 -2.30 -19.69 -27.10
N ALA A 103 -2.85 -18.84 -26.25
CA ALA A 103 -2.94 -19.12 -24.83
C ALA A 103 -3.95 -20.26 -24.57
N ASN A 104 -3.53 -21.25 -23.79
CA ASN A 104 -4.33 -22.43 -23.51
C ASN A 104 -5.24 -22.20 -22.29
N LEU A 105 -6.55 -22.40 -22.45
CA LEU A 105 -7.52 -22.37 -21.35
C LEU A 105 -7.99 -23.79 -21.08
N HIS A 106 -7.40 -24.43 -20.07
CA HIS A 106 -7.76 -25.77 -19.63
C HIS A 106 -8.89 -25.70 -18.60
N VAL A 107 -10.08 -26.13 -19.01
CA VAL A 107 -11.28 -26.07 -18.18
C VAL A 107 -11.59 -27.43 -17.57
N ASP A 108 -11.60 -27.51 -16.24
CA ASP A 108 -11.93 -28.74 -15.48
C ASP A 108 -12.61 -28.39 -14.13
N PRO A 109 -13.67 -29.10 -13.71
CA PRO A 109 -14.36 -28.84 -12.44
C PRO A 109 -13.51 -28.90 -11.17
N SER A 110 -12.34 -29.55 -11.22
CA SER A 110 -11.41 -29.62 -10.08
C SER A 110 -10.54 -28.37 -9.92
N PHE A 111 -10.53 -27.48 -10.90
CA PHE A 111 -9.70 -26.27 -10.86
C PHE A 111 -10.41 -25.09 -10.21
N GLY A 112 -9.61 -24.22 -9.59
CA GLY A 112 -9.98 -22.84 -9.28
C GLY A 112 -9.84 -21.96 -10.52
N LEU A 113 -9.23 -20.79 -10.38
CA LEU A 113 -8.85 -19.95 -11.50
C LEU A 113 -7.38 -19.53 -11.28
N THR A 114 -6.48 -20.09 -12.08
CA THR A 114 -5.04 -19.86 -11.97
C THR A 114 -4.38 -19.84 -13.34
N ALA A 115 -3.18 -19.26 -13.43
CA ALA A 115 -2.42 -19.20 -14.68
C ALA A 115 -0.91 -19.31 -14.50
N GLY A 116 -0.24 -19.53 -15.63
CA GLY A 116 1.20 -19.58 -15.72
C GLY A 116 1.68 -20.01 -17.09
N ILE A 117 2.72 -20.84 -17.09
CA ILE A 117 3.24 -21.51 -18.29
C ILE A 117 2.97 -23.00 -18.23
N SER A 118 2.63 -23.58 -19.37
CA SER A 118 2.54 -25.03 -19.51
C SER A 118 3.91 -25.69 -19.41
N SER A 119 3.93 -27.01 -19.24
CA SER A 119 5.16 -27.82 -19.32
C SER A 119 5.87 -27.71 -20.67
N SER A 120 5.18 -27.28 -21.73
CA SER A 120 5.75 -27.01 -23.05
C SER A 120 6.20 -25.56 -23.24
N GLY A 121 6.14 -24.73 -22.19
CA GLY A 121 6.51 -23.30 -22.22
C GLY A 121 5.48 -22.39 -22.89
N GLY A 122 4.25 -22.87 -23.13
CA GLY A 122 3.15 -22.07 -23.67
C GLY A 122 2.41 -21.28 -22.59
N MET A 123 1.72 -20.21 -22.98
CA MET A 123 0.77 -19.53 -22.08
C MET A 123 -0.36 -20.49 -21.68
N ALA A 124 -0.69 -20.56 -20.40
CA ALA A 124 -1.66 -21.52 -19.87
C ALA A 124 -2.47 -20.97 -18.70
N MET A 125 -3.75 -21.35 -18.65
CA MET A 125 -4.70 -21.08 -17.57
C MET A 125 -5.43 -22.36 -17.20
N TRP A 126 -5.68 -22.57 -15.91
CA TRP A 126 -6.46 -23.69 -15.35
C TRP A 126 -7.71 -23.13 -14.69
N ILE A 127 -8.87 -23.50 -15.22
CA ILE A 127 -10.13 -22.78 -14.99
C ILE A 127 -11.22 -23.76 -14.60
N GLY A 128 -11.84 -23.57 -13.44
CA GLY A 128 -13.11 -24.20 -13.10
C GLY A 128 -14.24 -23.65 -13.98
N PRO A 129 -15.27 -24.41 -14.36
CA PRO A 129 -16.33 -23.93 -15.26
C PRO A 129 -16.97 -22.59 -14.85
N GLY A 130 -17.09 -22.33 -13.54
CA GLY A 130 -17.59 -21.04 -13.03
C GLY A 130 -16.67 -19.85 -13.32
N GLY A 131 -15.35 -20.08 -13.38
CA GLY A 131 -14.34 -19.05 -13.68
C GLY A 131 -14.41 -18.50 -15.11
N LEU A 132 -15.05 -19.22 -16.04
CA LEU A 132 -15.31 -18.71 -17.40
C LEU A 132 -16.20 -17.46 -17.42
N ARG A 133 -16.93 -17.19 -16.33
CA ARG A 133 -17.78 -16.00 -16.19
C ARG A 133 -17.14 -14.90 -15.33
N ASP A 134 -15.98 -15.16 -14.75
CA ASP A 134 -15.25 -14.20 -13.93
C ASP A 134 -14.35 -13.33 -14.82
N HIS A 135 -14.91 -12.26 -15.36
CA HIS A 135 -14.20 -11.35 -16.26
C HIS A 135 -12.94 -10.73 -15.64
N TRP A 136 -12.97 -10.40 -14.34
CA TRP A 136 -11.82 -9.85 -13.63
C TRP A 136 -10.74 -10.91 -13.45
N GLY A 137 -11.13 -12.09 -12.94
CA GLY A 137 -10.23 -13.22 -12.74
C GLY A 137 -9.58 -13.68 -14.04
N LEU A 138 -10.33 -13.81 -15.13
CA LEU A 138 -9.79 -14.20 -16.44
C LEU A 138 -8.70 -13.25 -16.92
N ALA A 139 -8.92 -11.94 -16.82
CA ALA A 139 -7.93 -10.94 -17.23
C ALA A 139 -6.73 -10.89 -16.28
N HIS A 140 -6.96 -11.06 -14.98
CA HIS A 140 -5.92 -11.11 -13.95
C HIS A 140 -4.99 -12.29 -14.22
N GLU A 141 -5.55 -13.49 -14.35
CA GLU A 141 -4.79 -14.71 -14.63
C GLU A 141 -4.11 -14.66 -16.00
N PHE A 142 -4.75 -14.11 -17.02
CA PHE A 142 -4.09 -13.93 -18.31
C PHE A 142 -2.85 -13.04 -18.21
N THR A 143 -2.87 -12.01 -17.34
CA THR A 143 -1.69 -11.18 -17.08
C THR A 143 -0.53 -12.01 -16.55
N HIS A 144 -0.75 -13.01 -15.68
CA HIS A 144 0.32 -13.90 -15.22
C HIS A 144 0.97 -14.67 -16.37
N THR A 145 0.18 -15.14 -17.34
CA THR A 145 0.75 -15.81 -18.53
C THR A 145 1.67 -14.87 -19.33
N LEU A 146 1.29 -13.59 -19.45
CA LEU A 146 2.08 -12.57 -20.14
C LEU A 146 3.35 -12.19 -19.35
N GLN A 147 3.24 -12.07 -18.02
CA GLN A 147 4.37 -11.84 -17.12
C GLN A 147 5.42 -12.95 -17.26
N TYR A 148 5.01 -14.22 -17.26
CA TYR A 148 5.92 -15.32 -17.53
C TYR A 148 6.59 -15.20 -18.91
N GLN A 149 5.82 -14.90 -19.97
CA GLN A 149 6.35 -14.76 -21.33
C GLN A 149 7.32 -13.56 -21.49
N SER A 150 7.18 -12.51 -20.68
CA SER A 150 8.15 -11.39 -20.67
C SER A 150 9.57 -11.84 -20.26
N GLY A 151 9.66 -12.91 -19.46
CA GLY A 151 10.90 -13.44 -18.89
C GLY A 151 11.48 -12.61 -17.73
N GLY A 152 10.86 -11.49 -17.35
CA GLY A 152 11.34 -10.58 -16.32
C GLY A 152 10.77 -10.86 -14.93
N LEU A 153 11.47 -10.40 -13.89
CA LEU A 153 11.02 -10.43 -12.48
C LEU A 153 10.61 -11.84 -11.99
N GLN A 154 11.31 -12.87 -12.47
CA GLN A 154 11.13 -14.27 -12.05
C GLN A 154 12.20 -14.68 -11.04
N ASP A 155 11.88 -15.67 -10.21
CA ASP A 155 12.82 -16.34 -9.28
C ASP A 155 13.58 -15.38 -8.34
N SER A 156 12.90 -14.34 -7.86
CA SER A 156 13.43 -13.43 -6.85
C SER A 156 12.49 -13.28 -5.64
N PRO A 157 13.01 -13.33 -4.40
CA PRO A 157 12.19 -13.17 -3.20
C PRO A 157 11.59 -11.76 -3.04
N TYR A 158 11.95 -10.80 -3.90
CA TYR A 158 11.50 -9.41 -3.85
C TYR A 158 10.36 -9.08 -4.83
N THR A 159 9.90 -10.07 -5.60
CA THR A 159 9.02 -9.82 -6.77
C THR A 159 7.60 -10.35 -6.63
N GLY A 160 7.31 -11.30 -5.74
CA GLY A 160 5.99 -11.93 -5.67
C GLY A 160 4.82 -10.94 -5.54
N TRP A 161 4.99 -9.85 -4.79
CA TRP A 161 3.92 -8.85 -4.61
C TRP A 161 3.58 -8.08 -5.90
N ILE A 162 4.57 -7.81 -6.77
CA ILE A 162 4.35 -7.00 -7.97
C ILE A 162 3.68 -7.82 -9.07
N TRP A 163 3.80 -9.15 -9.05
CA TRP A 163 3.04 -10.03 -9.95
C TRP A 163 1.54 -9.82 -9.76
N GLU A 164 1.08 -9.88 -8.52
CA GLU A 164 -0.32 -9.70 -8.14
C GLU A 164 -0.82 -8.26 -8.33
N SER A 165 -0.01 -7.28 -7.89
CA SER A 165 -0.34 -5.86 -8.03
C SER A 165 -0.50 -5.47 -9.50
N HIS A 166 0.44 -5.90 -10.35
CA HIS A 166 0.40 -5.62 -11.78
C HIS A 166 -0.73 -6.36 -12.49
N ALA A 167 -1.05 -7.61 -12.12
CA ALA A 167 -2.19 -8.33 -12.68
C ALA A 167 -3.51 -7.59 -12.40
N ASN A 168 -3.72 -7.09 -11.18
CA ASN A 168 -4.88 -6.25 -10.87
C ASN A 168 -4.84 -4.88 -11.57
N TRP A 169 -3.66 -4.29 -11.74
CA TRP A 169 -3.52 -3.03 -12.47
C TRP A 169 -3.89 -3.17 -13.96
N MET A 170 -3.39 -4.23 -14.61
CA MET A 170 -3.72 -4.57 -16.01
C MET A 170 -5.21 -4.78 -16.17
N THR A 171 -5.83 -5.60 -15.32
CA THR A 171 -7.29 -5.82 -15.32
C THR A 171 -8.06 -4.52 -15.07
N HIS A 172 -7.63 -3.68 -14.13
CA HIS A 172 -8.23 -2.37 -13.89
C HIS A 172 -8.22 -1.47 -15.14
N GLN A 173 -7.30 -1.67 -16.09
CA GLN A 173 -7.31 -0.87 -17.31
C GLN A 173 -8.45 -1.26 -18.27
N LEU A 174 -9.07 -2.44 -18.15
CA LEU A 174 -10.12 -2.86 -19.08
C LEU A 174 -11.29 -1.86 -19.12
N PRO A 175 -11.89 -1.59 -20.29
CA PRO A 175 -13.02 -0.67 -20.41
C PRO A 175 -14.19 -0.96 -19.44
N GLU A 176 -14.40 -2.23 -19.10
CA GLU A 176 -15.41 -2.67 -18.14
C GLU A 176 -15.18 -2.10 -16.71
N PHE A 177 -13.92 -1.96 -16.30
CA PHE A 177 -13.54 -1.66 -14.92
C PHE A 177 -12.92 -0.27 -14.73
N HIS A 178 -12.23 0.25 -15.75
CA HIS A 178 -11.37 1.43 -15.65
C HIS A 178 -12.06 2.69 -15.14
N SER A 179 -13.37 2.81 -15.38
CA SER A 179 -14.18 3.95 -14.98
C SER A 179 -15.18 3.65 -13.85
N SER A 180 -15.18 2.44 -13.29
CA SER A 180 -16.26 1.96 -12.42
C SER A 180 -15.82 1.18 -11.19
N ASN A 181 -14.61 0.59 -11.19
CA ASN A 181 -14.21 -0.38 -10.19
C ASN A 181 -12.75 -0.17 -9.74
N VAL A 182 -12.56 0.10 -8.45
CA VAL A 182 -11.24 0.23 -7.82
C VAL A 182 -10.77 -1.06 -7.15
N HIS A 183 -11.56 -2.14 -7.19
CA HIS A 183 -11.28 -3.41 -6.54
C HIS A 183 -10.90 -3.23 -5.05
N CYS A 184 -10.02 -4.06 -4.51
CA CYS A 184 -9.53 -3.99 -3.13
C CYS A 184 -8.58 -2.82 -2.83
N SER A 185 -8.33 -1.93 -3.79
CA SER A 185 -7.23 -0.95 -3.74
C SER A 185 -7.36 0.09 -2.61
N THR A 186 -8.52 0.16 -1.97
CA THR A 186 -8.76 0.89 -0.72
C THR A 186 -7.80 0.50 0.42
N MET A 187 -7.22 -0.70 0.41
CA MET A 187 -6.27 -1.14 1.44
C MET A 187 -5.03 -0.22 1.51
N LEU A 188 -4.38 0.09 0.38
CA LEU A 188 -3.22 0.99 0.38
C LEU A 188 -3.61 2.38 0.92
N VAL A 189 -4.80 2.87 0.57
CA VAL A 189 -5.33 4.16 1.03
C VAL A 189 -5.48 4.19 2.55
N ASN A 190 -5.81 3.04 3.15
CA ASN A 190 -6.13 2.89 4.56
C ASN A 190 -4.91 2.58 5.44
N TYR A 191 -3.85 2.03 4.86
CA TYR A 191 -2.61 1.67 5.56
C TYR A 191 -1.36 2.29 4.90
N PRO A 192 -1.36 3.59 4.55
CA PRO A 192 -0.33 4.16 3.69
C PRO A 192 1.06 4.19 4.35
N HIS A 193 1.16 4.06 5.68
CA HIS A 193 2.43 4.04 6.41
C HIS A 193 3.23 2.75 6.22
N VAL A 194 2.58 1.67 5.80
CA VAL A 194 3.24 0.41 5.45
C VAL A 194 4.03 0.59 4.15
N TYR A 195 5.14 -0.13 3.99
CA TYR A 195 5.99 0.01 2.79
C TYR A 195 5.21 -0.32 1.51
N LEU A 196 5.44 0.44 0.45
CA LEU A 196 4.88 0.12 -0.86
C LEU A 196 5.42 -1.23 -1.35
N GLY A 197 4.51 -2.14 -1.71
CA GLY A 197 4.84 -3.50 -2.09
C GLY A 197 4.77 -4.51 -0.95
N SER A 198 4.03 -4.19 0.11
CA SER A 198 3.76 -5.14 1.18
C SER A 198 2.97 -6.34 0.69
N THR A 199 3.29 -7.52 1.22
CA THR A 199 2.52 -8.73 0.98
C THR A 199 1.08 -8.62 1.50
N ARG A 200 0.86 -7.73 2.49
CA ARG A 200 -0.43 -7.48 3.13
C ARG A 200 -1.45 -6.80 2.22
N ASP A 201 -1.00 -5.95 1.31
CA ASP A 201 -1.86 -5.23 0.38
C ASP A 201 -1.46 -5.46 -1.08
N ARG A 202 -0.76 -6.57 -1.38
CA ARG A 202 -0.17 -6.87 -2.69
C ARG A 202 -1.13 -6.76 -3.87
N TYR A 203 -2.38 -7.18 -3.70
CA TYR A 203 -3.42 -7.08 -4.74
C TYR A 203 -3.94 -5.64 -4.94
N CYS A 204 -3.66 -4.76 -4.00
CA CYS A 204 -4.41 -3.54 -3.75
C CYS A 204 -3.54 -2.28 -3.80
N ASN A 205 -2.23 -2.42 -4.03
CA ASN A 205 -1.27 -1.32 -3.96
C ASN A 205 -0.80 -0.79 -5.33
N TRP A 206 -1.59 -1.01 -6.39
CA TRP A 206 -1.23 -0.67 -7.76
C TRP A 206 -1.31 0.82 -8.13
N GLN A 207 -1.75 1.70 -7.24
CA GLN A 207 -1.95 3.13 -7.53
C GLN A 207 -0.65 3.86 -7.89
N PHE A 208 0.51 3.35 -7.45
CA PHE A 208 1.79 3.90 -7.91
C PHE A 208 1.97 3.71 -9.43
N MET A 209 1.47 2.61 -10.01
CA MET A 209 1.50 2.40 -11.46
C MET A 209 0.54 3.34 -12.18
N GLU A 210 -0.62 3.67 -11.61
CA GLU A 210 -1.48 4.74 -12.17
C GLU A 210 -0.77 6.10 -12.19
N TYR A 211 -0.04 6.43 -11.13
CA TYR A 211 0.76 7.65 -11.08
C TYR A 211 1.93 7.62 -12.07
N LEU A 212 2.64 6.50 -12.19
CA LEU A 212 3.70 6.37 -13.20
C LEU A 212 3.14 6.44 -14.62
N LYS A 213 1.95 5.88 -14.88
CA LYS A 213 1.23 6.02 -16.15
C LYS A 213 0.89 7.48 -16.44
N ASP A 214 0.31 8.20 -15.47
CA ASP A 214 -0.01 9.64 -15.58
C ASP A 214 1.25 10.46 -15.95
N ARG A 215 2.39 10.15 -15.33
CA ARG A 215 3.63 10.92 -15.50
C ARG A 215 4.50 10.53 -16.70
N PHE A 216 4.52 9.25 -17.06
CA PHE A 216 5.50 8.68 -18.00
C PHE A 216 4.88 7.77 -19.06
N GLY A 217 3.55 7.59 -19.06
CA GLY A 217 2.83 6.69 -19.96
C GLY A 217 2.99 5.21 -19.59
N TYR A 218 2.39 4.32 -20.38
CA TYR A 218 2.39 2.88 -20.13
C TYR A 218 3.79 2.23 -20.23
N ALA A 219 4.67 2.81 -21.04
CA ALA A 219 5.98 2.24 -21.35
C ALA A 219 6.85 1.99 -20.09
N ILE A 220 6.79 2.85 -19.07
CA ILE A 220 7.57 2.67 -17.84
C ILE A 220 7.19 1.38 -17.08
N ILE A 221 5.91 0.99 -17.14
CA ILE A 221 5.38 -0.22 -16.50
C ILE A 221 5.69 -1.44 -17.37
N ASN A 222 5.52 -1.32 -18.68
CA ASN A 222 5.85 -2.42 -19.61
C ASN A 222 7.35 -2.74 -19.60
N ASP A 223 8.21 -1.71 -19.56
CA ASP A 223 9.66 -1.85 -19.51
C ASP A 223 10.15 -2.44 -18.18
N MET A 224 9.41 -2.24 -17.09
CA MET A 224 9.68 -2.93 -15.82
C MET A 224 9.69 -4.46 -16.01
N TRP A 225 8.84 -4.99 -16.88
CA TRP A 225 8.81 -6.41 -17.23
C TRP A 225 9.76 -6.75 -18.36
N GLY A 226 9.63 -6.06 -19.51
CA GLY A 226 10.33 -6.41 -20.75
C GLY A 226 11.85 -6.19 -20.70
N LYS A 227 12.35 -5.34 -19.79
CA LYS A 227 13.77 -5.02 -19.62
C LYS A 227 14.36 -5.51 -18.29
N ALA A 228 13.57 -6.17 -17.44
CA ALA A 228 14.12 -6.81 -16.25
C ALA A 228 15.13 -7.91 -16.62
N PRO A 229 16.13 -8.19 -15.75
CA PRO A 229 17.00 -9.34 -15.94
C PRO A 229 16.20 -10.64 -16.09
N ARG A 230 16.48 -11.39 -17.16
CA ARG A 230 15.85 -12.67 -17.48
C ARG A 230 16.48 -13.83 -16.71
N ILE A 231 15.83 -14.99 -16.72
CA ILE A 231 16.27 -16.19 -15.98
C ILE A 231 17.69 -16.67 -16.37
N ASP A 232 18.13 -16.41 -17.59
CA ASP A 232 19.49 -16.71 -18.07
C ASP A 232 20.55 -15.71 -17.58
N ASN A 233 20.14 -14.58 -17.00
CA ASN A 233 21.00 -13.60 -16.35
C ASN A 233 20.96 -13.78 -14.83
N PRO A 234 22.07 -14.10 -14.15
CA PRO A 234 22.10 -14.30 -12.69
C PRO A 234 21.53 -13.13 -11.86
N ALA A 235 21.52 -11.91 -12.40
CA ALA A 235 20.95 -10.74 -11.74
C ALA A 235 19.43 -10.84 -11.49
N HIS A 236 18.71 -11.78 -12.14
CA HIS A 236 17.28 -11.97 -11.88
C HIS A 236 17.00 -12.30 -10.40
N ARG A 237 17.89 -13.05 -9.74
CA ARG A 237 17.68 -13.51 -8.34
C ARG A 237 17.60 -12.37 -7.33
N SER A 238 18.22 -11.23 -7.63
CA SER A 238 18.17 -10.03 -6.79
C SER A 238 17.42 -8.88 -7.45
N ALA A 239 16.69 -9.13 -8.55
CA ALA A 239 15.89 -8.11 -9.20
C ALA A 239 14.67 -7.75 -8.34
N ASP A 240 14.31 -6.47 -8.33
CA ASP A 240 13.08 -5.98 -7.76
C ASP A 240 12.50 -4.90 -8.69
N PRO A 241 11.19 -4.67 -8.70
CA PRO A 241 10.55 -3.77 -9.66
C PRO A 241 11.10 -2.35 -9.60
N PHE A 242 11.51 -1.88 -8.42
CA PHE A 242 11.98 -0.52 -8.24
C PHE A 242 13.41 -0.33 -8.74
N SER A 243 14.30 -1.29 -8.46
CA SER A 243 15.65 -1.28 -9.03
C SER A 243 15.63 -1.37 -10.56
N VAL A 244 14.71 -2.14 -11.13
CA VAL A 244 14.51 -2.21 -12.59
C VAL A 244 14.00 -0.89 -13.14
N ILE A 245 12.93 -0.31 -12.59
CA ILE A 245 12.42 1.01 -13.01
C ILE A 245 13.52 2.07 -12.90
N LYS A 246 14.24 2.12 -11.77
CA LYS A 246 15.34 3.05 -11.53
C LYS A 246 16.43 2.92 -12.60
N ALA A 247 16.81 1.70 -12.97
CA ALA A 247 17.80 1.44 -14.01
C ALA A 247 17.29 1.86 -15.40
N ASN A 248 16.07 1.44 -15.76
CA ASN A 248 15.44 1.76 -17.04
C ASN A 248 15.31 3.28 -17.26
N MET A 249 15.01 4.02 -16.20
CA MET A 249 14.84 5.47 -16.24
C MET A 249 16.15 6.26 -16.06
N GLY A 250 17.28 5.57 -15.80
CA GLY A 250 18.55 6.22 -15.51
C GLY A 250 18.52 7.08 -14.24
N TRP A 251 17.65 6.75 -13.28
CA TRP A 251 17.49 7.53 -12.06
C TRP A 251 18.57 7.21 -11.02
N THR A 252 19.07 8.27 -10.38
CA THR A 252 19.69 8.15 -9.05
C THR A 252 18.64 7.77 -8.01
N GLN A 253 19.08 7.25 -6.86
CA GLN A 253 18.16 6.95 -5.75
C GLN A 253 17.36 8.18 -5.32
N SER A 254 17.99 9.35 -5.28
CA SER A 254 17.33 10.60 -4.90
C SER A 254 16.25 11.02 -5.89
N GLN A 255 16.49 10.86 -7.20
CA GLN A 255 15.49 11.15 -8.24
C GLN A 255 14.31 10.18 -8.18
N MET A 256 14.56 8.88 -7.98
CA MET A 256 13.47 7.93 -7.76
C MET A 256 12.68 8.30 -6.50
N ASN A 257 13.35 8.64 -5.39
CA ASN A 257 12.66 9.12 -4.19
C ASN A 257 11.85 10.40 -4.46
N ASP A 258 12.29 11.30 -5.34
CA ASP A 258 11.51 12.48 -5.71
C ASP A 258 10.23 12.11 -6.45
N VAL A 259 10.31 11.18 -7.41
CA VAL A 259 9.13 10.67 -8.15
C VAL A 259 8.14 10.00 -7.18
N PHE A 260 8.64 9.13 -6.31
CA PHE A 260 7.82 8.43 -5.33
C PHE A 260 7.34 9.36 -4.21
N GLY A 261 8.03 10.46 -3.93
CA GLY A 261 7.58 11.48 -2.98
C GLY A 261 6.52 12.43 -3.55
N ASP A 262 6.51 12.65 -4.86
CA ASP A 262 5.46 13.41 -5.55
C ASP A 262 4.16 12.60 -5.67
N TRP A 263 4.27 11.27 -5.86
CA TRP A 263 3.12 10.36 -5.89
C TRP A 263 2.11 10.56 -4.73
N PRO A 264 2.48 10.44 -3.44
CA PRO A 264 1.55 10.62 -2.34
C PRO A 264 1.10 12.07 -2.15
N MET A 265 1.80 13.07 -2.72
CA MET A 265 1.25 14.44 -2.79
C MET A 265 -0.02 14.43 -3.64
N HIS A 266 -0.01 13.73 -4.77
CA HIS A 266 -1.17 13.56 -5.65
C HIS A 266 -2.23 12.61 -5.05
N ASN A 267 -1.85 11.61 -4.26
CA ASN A 267 -2.82 10.75 -3.54
C ASN A 267 -3.70 11.54 -2.57
N VAL A 268 -3.24 12.70 -2.07
CA VAL A 268 -4.04 13.54 -1.16
C VAL A 268 -5.38 13.94 -1.79
N ASN A 269 -5.41 14.14 -3.11
CA ASN A 269 -6.64 14.51 -3.82
C ASN A 269 -7.02 13.53 -4.94
N TRP A 270 -6.22 12.51 -5.21
CA TRP A 270 -6.40 11.57 -6.32
C TRP A 270 -6.62 12.29 -7.65
N ASP A 271 -5.67 13.12 -8.07
CA ASP A 271 -5.77 13.97 -9.26
C ASP A 271 -4.95 13.43 -10.44
N TYR A 272 -4.97 12.11 -10.65
CA TYR A 272 -4.30 11.48 -11.78
C TYR A 272 -5.06 11.73 -13.09
N THR A 273 -4.29 11.85 -14.17
CA THR A 273 -4.82 11.98 -15.53
C THR A 273 -4.40 10.78 -16.37
N ASN A 274 -5.27 10.32 -17.27
CA ASN A 274 -4.90 9.32 -18.27
C ASN A 274 -4.05 9.97 -19.39
N PRO A 275 -3.29 9.16 -20.16
CA PRO A 275 -2.52 9.68 -21.29
C PRO A 275 -3.33 10.46 -22.34
N ASP A 276 -4.64 10.22 -22.43
CA ASP A 276 -5.57 10.95 -23.31
C ASP A 276 -6.09 12.29 -22.73
N GLY A 277 -5.67 12.65 -21.51
CA GLY A 277 -6.09 13.85 -20.80
C GLY A 277 -7.35 13.70 -19.96
N SER A 278 -7.99 12.53 -19.92
CA SER A 278 -9.16 12.29 -19.07
C SER A 278 -8.81 12.20 -17.58
N ASP A 279 -9.70 12.70 -16.72
CA ASP A 279 -9.53 12.70 -15.26
C ASP A 279 -9.83 11.32 -14.67
N GLN A 280 -8.80 10.46 -14.64
CA GLN A 280 -8.87 9.15 -14.01
C GLN A 280 -9.12 9.26 -12.50
N GLY A 281 -8.64 10.34 -11.90
CA GLY A 281 -8.85 10.67 -10.50
C GLY A 281 -10.31 10.76 -10.06
N ALA A 282 -11.25 11.04 -10.98
CA ALA A 282 -12.67 11.14 -10.66
C ALA A 282 -13.22 9.84 -10.05
N LEU A 283 -12.83 8.68 -10.59
CA LEU A 283 -13.21 7.38 -10.04
C LEU A 283 -12.67 7.22 -8.62
N TYR A 284 -11.40 7.55 -8.39
CA TYR A 284 -10.75 7.37 -7.09
C TYR A 284 -11.35 8.28 -6.02
N ARG A 285 -11.62 9.55 -6.33
CA ARG A 285 -12.30 10.47 -5.40
C ARG A 285 -13.71 9.98 -5.06
N LEU A 286 -14.43 9.41 -6.03
CA LEU A 286 -15.75 8.82 -5.83
C LEU A 286 -15.69 7.57 -4.94
N SER A 287 -14.84 6.61 -5.27
CA SER A 287 -14.78 5.30 -4.61
C SER A 287 -14.07 5.33 -3.25
N TYR A 288 -12.96 6.05 -3.13
CA TYR A 288 -12.21 6.12 -1.87
C TYR A 288 -12.83 7.12 -0.89
N GLY A 289 -13.51 8.14 -1.40
CA GLY A 289 -14.08 9.22 -0.61
C GLY A 289 -13.03 10.19 -0.05
N SER A 290 -13.45 10.99 0.92
CA SER A 290 -12.58 11.98 1.58
C SER A 290 -11.45 11.32 2.39
N ASN A 291 -10.33 12.02 2.56
CA ASN A 291 -9.30 11.64 3.54
C ASN A 291 -9.87 11.51 4.97
N LEU A 292 -10.96 12.24 5.28
CA LEU A 292 -11.62 12.24 6.59
C LEU A 292 -12.83 11.29 6.66
N SER A 293 -12.92 10.29 5.78
CA SER A 293 -14.09 9.41 5.67
C SER A 293 -14.22 8.34 6.77
N PHE A 294 -13.34 8.35 7.77
CA PHE A 294 -13.49 7.50 8.96
C PHE A 294 -14.55 8.10 9.88
N ASP A 295 -15.63 7.37 10.13
CA ASP A 295 -16.67 7.73 11.09
C ASP A 295 -16.59 6.84 12.35
N PRO A 296 -16.11 7.36 13.48
CA PRO A 296 -15.99 6.59 14.73
C PRO A 296 -17.33 6.11 15.32
N GLN A 297 -18.49 6.57 14.80
CA GLN A 297 -19.80 6.08 15.22
C GLN A 297 -20.24 4.82 14.44
N GLN A 298 -19.69 4.60 13.25
CA GLN A 298 -20.05 3.47 12.38
C GLN A 298 -19.17 2.25 12.64
N THR A 299 -19.11 1.79 13.88
CA THR A 299 -18.26 0.66 14.28
C THR A 299 -18.73 -0.69 13.70
N GLN A 300 -19.94 -0.74 13.13
CA GLN A 300 -20.49 -1.94 12.49
C GLN A 300 -20.17 -2.05 10.98
N ASP A 301 -19.78 -0.95 10.33
CA ASP A 301 -19.42 -0.93 8.91
C ASP A 301 -17.98 -1.43 8.72
N TRP A 302 -17.83 -2.52 7.96
CA TRP A 302 -16.54 -3.12 7.62
C TRP A 302 -15.57 -2.16 6.92
N ASN A 303 -16.04 -1.47 5.89
CA ASN A 303 -15.22 -0.55 5.11
C ASN A 303 -14.78 0.65 5.97
N ASN A 304 -15.62 1.05 6.93
CA ASN A 304 -15.30 2.13 7.84
C ASN A 304 -14.16 1.76 8.79
N ARG A 305 -14.13 0.53 9.32
CA ARG A 305 -13.09 0.10 10.27
C ARG A 305 -11.68 0.21 9.69
N ASP A 306 -11.51 -0.17 8.43
CA ASP A 306 -10.21 -0.09 7.75
C ASP A 306 -9.71 1.36 7.61
N ARG A 307 -10.61 2.34 7.58
CA ARG A 307 -10.25 3.76 7.45
C ARG A 307 -9.66 4.34 8.74
N ALA A 308 -9.69 3.61 9.86
CA ALA A 308 -9.21 4.08 11.15
C ALA A 308 -7.74 4.52 11.14
N LEU A 309 -6.93 3.94 10.25
CA LEU A 309 -5.49 4.24 10.11
C LEU A 309 -5.13 5.07 8.86
N ARG A 310 -6.14 5.51 8.08
CA ARG A 310 -5.95 6.32 6.85
C ARG A 310 -5.23 7.64 7.12
N MET A 311 -5.55 8.28 8.25
CA MET A 311 -5.01 9.58 8.66
C MET A 311 -4.15 9.43 9.89
N THR A 312 -2.92 9.95 9.82
CA THR A 312 -1.96 9.90 10.92
C THR A 312 -2.29 10.97 11.96
N MET A 313 -2.48 10.53 13.21
CA MET A 313 -2.61 11.40 14.37
C MET A 313 -1.24 11.64 15.00
N LEU A 314 -0.89 12.90 15.26
CA LEU A 314 0.41 13.24 15.88
C LEU A 314 0.29 13.41 17.39
N ASP A 315 1.33 12.98 18.11
CA ASP A 315 1.44 13.19 19.55
C ASP A 315 2.15 14.51 19.84
N PRO A 316 1.67 15.31 20.81
CA PRO A 316 2.41 16.48 21.28
C PRO A 316 3.71 16.04 21.95
N VAL A 317 4.79 16.76 21.70
CA VAL A 317 6.06 16.52 22.40
C VAL A 317 6.01 17.23 23.76
N PRO A 318 6.17 16.49 24.88
CA PRO A 318 6.11 17.09 26.22
C PRO A 318 7.03 18.29 26.37
N SER A 319 6.53 19.35 27.00
CA SER A 319 7.26 20.59 27.27
C SER A 319 7.81 21.34 26.05
N GLN A 320 7.36 21.02 24.83
CA GLN A 320 7.74 21.72 23.60
C GLN A 320 6.49 22.23 22.87
N ALA A 321 6.18 23.52 23.06
CA ALA A 321 5.00 24.14 22.47
C ALA A 321 4.97 24.00 20.94
N ASN A 322 3.81 23.65 20.39
CA ASN A 322 3.57 23.44 18.96
C ASN A 322 4.51 22.43 18.28
N ARG A 323 5.21 21.60 19.06
CA ARG A 323 6.01 20.49 18.55
C ARG A 323 5.21 19.19 18.68
N TYR A 324 5.17 18.45 17.59
CA TYR A 324 4.45 17.19 17.48
C TYR A 324 5.35 16.13 16.85
N ARG A 325 5.07 14.86 17.11
CA ARG A 325 5.75 13.72 16.51
C ARG A 325 4.76 12.71 15.98
N VAL A 326 5.15 11.97 14.95
CA VAL A 326 4.40 10.77 14.56
C VAL A 326 4.48 9.75 15.71
N PRO A 327 3.47 8.89 15.96
CA PRO A 327 3.63 7.76 16.87
C PRO A 327 4.63 6.74 16.30
N PHE A 328 5.37 6.03 17.14
CA PHE A 328 6.49 5.17 16.66
C PHE A 328 6.02 4.08 15.70
N GLU A 329 4.89 3.46 16.04
CA GLU A 329 4.22 2.44 15.25
C GLU A 329 3.65 2.97 13.94
N TRP A 330 3.42 4.27 13.84
CA TRP A 330 2.91 4.94 12.63
C TRP A 330 3.99 5.57 11.77
N ALA A 331 5.24 5.59 12.22
CA ALA A 331 6.34 6.09 11.42
C ALA A 331 6.40 5.33 10.08
N PRO A 332 6.56 6.04 8.95
CA PRO A 332 6.43 5.43 7.65
C PRO A 332 7.60 4.47 7.41
N GLN A 333 7.32 3.36 6.76
CA GLN A 333 8.34 2.45 6.24
C GLN A 333 8.83 2.95 4.87
N ARG A 334 9.71 2.20 4.20
CA ARG A 334 10.24 2.54 2.86
C ARG A 334 9.10 2.77 1.86
N TRP A 335 8.96 4.01 1.40
CA TRP A 335 7.91 4.53 0.54
C TRP A 335 6.47 4.28 1.03
N GLY A 336 6.33 3.98 2.33
CA GLY A 336 5.11 4.30 3.05
C GLY A 336 5.08 5.80 3.36
N TYR A 337 3.91 6.34 3.62
CA TYR A 337 3.70 7.74 3.95
C TYR A 337 2.65 7.95 5.03
N ASN A 338 2.81 9.05 5.75
CA ASN A 338 1.82 9.60 6.65
C ASN A 338 1.07 10.73 5.96
N LEU A 339 -0.22 10.83 6.25
CA LEU A 339 -1.05 11.96 5.87
C LEU A 339 -1.65 12.58 7.13
N VAL A 340 -1.30 13.83 7.40
CA VAL A 340 -1.75 14.57 8.59
C VAL A 340 -2.58 15.76 8.14
N GLN A 341 -3.81 15.87 8.62
CA GLN A 341 -4.59 17.08 8.41
C GLN A 341 -4.03 18.20 9.30
N LEU A 342 -3.70 19.33 8.69
CA LEU A 342 -3.33 20.55 9.39
C LEU A 342 -4.54 21.47 9.47
N ILE A 343 -4.79 22.03 10.65
CA ILE A 343 -5.84 23.01 10.91
C ILE A 343 -5.18 24.38 11.06
N PRO A 344 -5.24 25.26 10.04
CA PRO A 344 -4.77 26.63 10.17
C PRO A 344 -5.52 27.37 11.28
N ALA A 345 -4.81 28.21 12.05
CA ALA A 345 -5.45 29.10 13.00
C ALA A 345 -6.35 30.12 12.27
N SER A 346 -7.41 30.57 12.94
CA SER A 346 -8.36 31.52 12.33
C SER A 346 -7.66 32.81 11.87
N GLY A 347 -7.97 33.27 10.65
CA GLY A 347 -7.50 34.54 10.09
C GLY A 347 -6.06 34.57 9.57
N VAL A 348 -5.33 33.44 9.56
CA VAL A 348 -3.94 33.41 9.09
C VAL A 348 -3.86 33.29 7.57
N SER A 349 -2.87 33.97 6.97
CA SER A 349 -2.61 33.92 5.52
C SER A 349 -1.54 32.88 5.13
N SER A 350 -0.87 32.27 6.11
CA SER A 350 0.15 31.25 5.88
C SER A 350 0.42 30.41 7.11
N ILE A 351 0.81 29.16 6.86
CA ILE A 351 1.30 28.23 7.87
C ILE A 351 2.78 27.91 7.62
N LYS A 352 3.50 27.52 8.67
CA LYS A 352 4.90 27.08 8.59
C LYS A 352 5.06 25.70 9.20
N VAL A 353 5.78 24.83 8.50
CA VAL A 353 6.17 23.50 8.94
C VAL A 353 7.69 23.47 9.04
N ALA A 354 8.22 23.29 10.25
CA ALA A 354 9.63 22.98 10.48
C ALA A 354 9.76 21.49 10.77
N PHE A 355 10.29 20.73 9.81
CA PHE A 355 10.40 19.28 9.86
C PHE A 355 11.73 18.82 10.44
N GLU A 356 11.71 17.75 11.22
CA GLU A 356 12.89 17.09 11.77
C GLU A 356 12.69 15.55 11.83
N GLY A 357 13.34 14.85 10.90
CA GLY A 357 13.46 13.39 10.86
C GLY A 357 14.48 12.87 11.86
N GLN A 358 14.20 11.72 12.45
CA GLN A 358 15.09 11.03 13.38
C GLN A 358 16.06 10.16 12.59
N VAL A 359 17.23 10.70 12.29
CA VAL A 359 18.26 10.00 11.49
C VAL A 359 18.83 8.84 12.29
N GLN A 360 18.74 7.64 11.73
CA GLN A 360 19.31 6.43 12.30
C GLN A 360 20.68 6.18 11.67
N SER A 361 21.75 6.19 12.47
CA SER A 361 23.12 5.94 12.01
C SER A 361 23.47 4.45 11.91
N ALA A 362 22.75 3.59 12.63
CA ALA A 362 22.92 2.14 12.64
C ALA A 362 21.60 1.45 13.02
N ALA A 363 21.52 0.14 12.82
CA ALA A 363 20.45 -0.69 13.37
C ALA A 363 20.47 -0.68 14.90
N ALA A 364 19.30 -0.82 15.52
CA ALA A 364 19.17 -0.95 16.98
C ALA A 364 19.63 -2.31 17.53
N VAL A 365 19.74 -3.31 16.65
CA VAL A 365 20.25 -4.65 16.97
C VAL A 365 21.36 -5.05 15.99
N THR A 366 22.22 -5.97 16.41
CA THR A 366 23.33 -6.48 15.59
C THR A 366 23.04 -7.82 14.94
N SER A 367 21.98 -8.53 15.35
CA SER A 367 21.56 -9.81 14.79
C SER A 367 20.04 -10.00 14.84
N LEU A 368 19.53 -10.87 13.97
CA LEU A 368 18.16 -11.32 13.94
C LEU A 368 18.06 -12.75 14.51
N PRO A 369 16.89 -13.20 14.99
CA PRO A 369 16.73 -14.52 15.61
C PRO A 369 16.85 -15.70 14.62
N GLY A 370 16.79 -15.44 13.31
CA GLY A 370 16.91 -16.49 12.29
C GLY A 370 15.59 -17.21 12.02
N LEU A 371 14.45 -16.51 12.16
CA LEU A 371 13.15 -17.04 11.73
C LEU A 371 13.07 -17.12 10.20
N LEU A 372 12.11 -17.88 9.67
CA LEU A 372 11.97 -18.13 8.22
C LEU A 372 11.99 -16.84 7.40
N ASN A 373 11.30 -15.82 7.91
CA ASN A 373 11.09 -14.55 7.23
C ASN A 373 12.15 -13.48 7.54
N ASP A 374 13.26 -13.85 8.19
CA ASP A 374 14.35 -12.92 8.42
C ASP A 374 15.18 -12.70 7.15
N PRO A 375 15.56 -11.45 6.83
CA PRO A 375 16.54 -11.21 5.78
C PRO A 375 17.90 -11.81 6.19
N SER A 376 18.71 -12.15 5.19
CA SER A 376 20.05 -12.72 5.40
C SER A 376 21.03 -11.75 6.08
N SER A 377 20.73 -10.45 6.08
CA SER A 377 21.51 -9.41 6.74
C SER A 377 20.63 -8.22 7.12
N ILE A 378 21.08 -7.43 8.09
CA ILE A 378 20.44 -6.16 8.45
C ILE A 378 21.11 -5.05 7.62
N PRO A 379 20.39 -4.39 6.69
CA PRO A 379 20.95 -3.31 5.90
C PRO A 379 21.21 -2.07 6.75
N SER A 380 22.01 -1.11 6.27
CA SER A 380 22.12 0.20 6.94
C SER A 380 20.78 0.95 6.86
N PRO A 381 20.39 1.77 7.86
CA PRO A 381 19.08 2.44 7.85
C PRO A 381 18.87 3.41 6.67
N ASN A 382 19.94 4.11 6.26
CA ASN A 382 19.94 5.09 5.16
C ASN A 382 18.79 6.09 5.26
N SER A 383 18.57 6.66 6.46
CA SER A 383 17.41 7.52 6.74
C SER A 383 17.37 8.75 5.84
N ASP A 384 16.27 8.90 5.10
CA ASP A 384 15.93 10.09 4.31
C ASP A 384 14.39 10.16 4.14
N TRP A 385 13.88 11.35 3.78
CA TRP A 385 12.46 11.65 3.73
C TRP A 385 12.11 12.48 2.49
N ARG A 386 10.85 12.35 2.06
CA ARG A 386 10.19 13.30 1.16
C ARG A 386 8.93 13.80 1.81
N TRP A 387 8.69 15.10 1.77
CA TRP A 387 7.53 15.67 2.44
C TRP A 387 7.09 16.99 1.81
N GLY A 388 5.84 17.34 2.02
CA GLY A 388 5.26 18.55 1.47
C GLY A 388 3.87 18.82 2.02
N VAL A 389 3.33 20.00 1.69
CA VAL A 389 1.99 20.42 2.09
C VAL A 389 1.10 20.54 0.86
N VAL A 390 -0.10 19.97 0.95
CA VAL A 390 -1.13 20.02 -0.07
C VAL A 390 -2.33 20.79 0.49
N ALA A 391 -2.78 21.84 -0.20
CA ALA A 391 -4.04 22.50 0.09
C ALA A 391 -5.07 22.10 -0.97
N ILE A 392 -6.29 21.78 -0.55
CA ILE A 392 -7.42 21.52 -1.45
C ILE A 392 -8.40 22.66 -1.31
N ASP A 393 -8.80 23.27 -2.43
CA ASP A 393 -9.77 24.35 -2.45
C ASP A 393 -11.23 23.84 -2.42
N SER A 394 -12.16 24.78 -2.29
CA SER A 394 -13.60 24.55 -2.27
C SER A 394 -14.15 23.93 -3.55
N LEU A 395 -13.41 24.01 -4.67
CA LEU A 395 -13.76 23.39 -5.94
C LEU A 395 -13.11 21.99 -6.09
N GLY A 396 -12.35 21.54 -5.10
CA GLY A 396 -11.67 20.25 -5.13
C GLY A 396 -10.36 20.26 -5.90
N LYS A 397 -9.80 21.42 -6.23
CA LYS A 397 -8.48 21.52 -6.88
C LYS A 397 -7.38 21.55 -5.82
N ALA A 398 -6.34 20.75 -6.06
CA ALA A 398 -5.17 20.69 -5.21
C ALA A 398 -4.12 21.76 -5.58
N ARG A 399 -3.39 22.22 -4.58
CA ARG A 399 -2.22 23.10 -4.70
C ARG A 399 -1.12 22.57 -3.82
N TYR A 400 0.05 22.38 -4.42
CA TYR A 400 1.19 21.73 -3.81
C TYR A 400 2.24 22.76 -3.39
N SER A 401 2.90 22.52 -2.26
CA SER A 401 4.20 23.11 -1.99
C SER A 401 5.29 22.47 -2.86
N THR A 402 6.47 23.09 -2.95
CA THR A 402 7.67 22.37 -3.41
C THR A 402 7.96 21.17 -2.52
N LEU A 403 8.17 20.00 -3.12
CA LEU A 403 8.58 18.79 -2.42
C LEU A 403 9.94 19.00 -1.71
N GLN A 404 9.96 18.77 -0.40
CA GLN A 404 11.15 18.86 0.43
C GLN A 404 11.87 17.51 0.52
N ARG A 405 13.17 17.57 0.81
CA ARG A 405 14.07 16.43 0.91
C ARG A 405 14.82 16.46 2.24
N GLY A 406 15.32 15.32 2.69
CA GLY A 406 16.24 15.26 3.82
C GLY A 406 15.57 15.32 5.19
N ALA A 407 16.40 15.18 6.21
CA ALA A 407 15.98 15.09 7.60
C ALA A 407 15.55 16.41 8.24
N LYS A 408 15.87 17.56 7.64
CA LYS A 408 15.61 18.86 8.26
C LYS A 408 15.43 19.94 7.23
N ALA A 409 14.24 20.53 7.21
CA ALA A 409 13.93 21.69 6.38
C ALA A 409 12.73 22.44 6.94
N THR A 410 12.44 23.60 6.38
CA THR A 410 11.31 24.43 6.74
C THR A 410 10.57 24.83 5.48
N LEU A 411 9.24 24.73 5.53
CA LEU A 411 8.35 25.09 4.44
C LEU A 411 7.30 26.08 4.94
N THR A 412 7.02 27.10 4.14
CA THR A 412 5.87 28.00 4.35
C THR A 412 4.88 27.81 3.22
N MET A 413 3.61 27.61 3.57
CA MET A 413 2.51 27.45 2.63
C MET A 413 1.50 28.58 2.85
N ALA A 414 1.19 29.32 1.78
CA ALA A 414 0.10 30.28 1.81
C ALA A 414 -1.24 29.56 2.03
N VAL A 415 -2.10 30.13 2.87
CA VAL A 415 -3.48 29.69 3.09
C VAL A 415 -4.39 30.68 2.39
N LYS A 416 -5.25 30.19 1.49
CA LYS A 416 -6.25 30.99 0.79
C LYS A 416 -7.60 30.84 1.46
N THR A 417 -8.45 31.85 1.33
CA THR A 417 -9.84 31.81 1.81
C THR A 417 -10.67 30.73 1.13
N SER A 418 -10.28 30.29 -0.08
CA SER A 418 -10.89 29.17 -0.80
C SER A 418 -10.43 27.80 -0.33
N ASP A 419 -9.35 27.71 0.45
CA ASP A 419 -8.82 26.41 0.90
C ASP A 419 -9.80 25.79 1.91
N ARG A 420 -10.29 24.58 1.62
CA ARG A 420 -11.19 23.83 2.52
C ARG A 420 -10.45 22.82 3.40
N ALA A 421 -9.25 22.42 3.00
CA ALA A 421 -8.42 21.48 3.74
C ALA A 421 -6.93 21.68 3.42
N VAL A 422 -6.07 21.42 4.40
CA VAL A 422 -4.62 21.44 4.25
C VAL A 422 -4.05 20.17 4.88
N TYR A 423 -3.12 19.52 4.18
CA TYR A 423 -2.52 18.26 4.59
C TYR A 423 -1.00 18.34 4.52
N LEU A 424 -0.33 17.73 5.50
CA LEU A 424 1.10 17.42 5.46
C LEU A 424 1.25 15.95 5.05
N MET A 425 2.00 15.72 3.99
CA MET A 425 2.44 14.39 3.56
C MET A 425 3.90 14.19 3.97
N VAL A 426 4.21 13.07 4.62
CA VAL A 426 5.60 12.67 4.95
C VAL A 426 5.83 11.23 4.56
N MET A 427 6.78 10.99 3.67
CA MET A 427 7.20 9.67 3.21
C MET A 427 8.58 9.29 3.75
N GLY A 428 8.73 8.04 4.19
CA GLY A 428 10.04 7.44 4.43
C GLY A 428 10.69 7.12 3.09
N ALA A 429 11.82 7.73 2.77
CA ALA A 429 12.42 7.65 1.44
C ALA A 429 13.93 7.42 1.56
N PRO A 430 14.38 6.21 1.92
CA PRO A 430 15.77 5.96 2.23
C PRO A 430 16.72 6.33 1.10
N SER A 431 17.91 6.83 1.46
CA SER A 431 18.92 7.32 0.51
C SER A 431 19.66 6.20 -0.24
N SER A 432 19.36 4.94 0.08
CA SER A 432 19.75 3.74 -0.66
C SER A 432 18.55 2.82 -0.79
N MET A 433 18.53 2.01 -1.83
CA MET A 433 17.49 0.99 -2.00
C MET A 433 17.48 0.03 -0.82
N GLN A 434 16.28 -0.23 -0.29
CA GLN A 434 16.03 -1.19 0.78
C GLN A 434 15.11 -2.28 0.20
N GLN A 435 15.69 -3.42 -0.17
CA GLN A 435 14.91 -4.55 -0.68
C GLN A 435 14.22 -5.26 0.50
N ILE A 436 12.93 -5.52 0.37
CA ILE A 436 12.12 -6.19 1.39
C ILE A 436 11.59 -7.47 0.77
N LYS A 437 11.96 -8.63 1.33
CA LYS A 437 11.53 -9.92 0.77
C LYS A 437 10.06 -10.19 1.11
N TRP A 438 9.47 -11.12 0.38
CA TRP A 438 8.15 -11.66 0.66
C TRP A 438 8.00 -12.03 2.15
N ASP A 439 6.93 -11.52 2.77
CA ASP A 439 6.56 -11.72 4.19
C ASP A 439 7.69 -11.44 5.20
N GLN A 440 8.66 -10.59 4.86
CA GLN A 440 9.75 -10.22 5.76
C GLN A 440 9.24 -9.76 7.13
N SER A 441 9.81 -10.32 8.20
CA SER A 441 9.40 -10.05 9.58
C SER A 441 9.37 -8.54 9.88
N TYR A 442 8.26 -8.03 10.43
CA TYR A 442 8.08 -6.60 10.73
C TYR A 442 9.24 -5.97 11.52
N TYR A 443 9.78 -6.68 12.52
CA TYR A 443 10.90 -6.20 13.34
C TYR A 443 12.20 -6.00 12.54
N ALA A 444 12.31 -6.58 11.35
CA ALA A 444 13.42 -6.45 10.43
C ALA A 444 13.15 -5.42 9.31
N ILE A 445 12.14 -4.56 9.47
CA ILE A 445 11.82 -3.48 8.53
C ILE A 445 12.07 -2.13 9.19
N TYR A 446 12.84 -1.28 8.53
CA TYR A 446 13.07 0.08 9.02
C TYR A 446 11.80 0.93 8.92
N ARG A 447 11.55 1.68 9.98
CA ARG A 447 10.64 2.83 9.99
C ARG A 447 11.47 4.11 10.07
N TYR A 448 10.87 5.23 9.67
CA TYR A 448 11.55 6.54 9.59
C TYR A 448 10.85 7.59 10.45
N PRO A 449 11.00 7.55 11.79
CA PRO A 449 10.31 8.46 12.72
C PRO A 449 10.67 9.92 12.48
N TRP A 450 9.72 10.82 12.76
CA TRP A 450 9.88 12.25 12.52
C TRP A 450 9.06 13.11 13.48
N SER A 451 9.42 14.39 13.55
CA SER A 451 8.71 15.42 14.31
C SER A 451 8.57 16.70 13.49
N VAL A 452 7.62 17.54 13.88
CA VAL A 452 7.40 18.88 13.29
C VAL A 452 7.16 19.91 14.37
N THR A 453 7.63 21.13 14.13
CA THR A 453 7.14 22.33 14.82
C THR A 453 6.27 23.12 13.86
N LEU A 454 5.04 23.42 14.28
CA LEU A 454 4.07 24.14 13.47
C LEU A 454 3.94 25.58 13.93
N THR A 455 3.80 26.49 12.97
CA THR A 455 3.41 27.90 13.24
C THR A 455 2.12 28.19 12.50
N ASN A 456 1.18 28.86 13.18
CA ASN A 456 -0.16 29.21 12.68
C ASN A 456 -1.04 28.01 12.29
N ALA A 457 -0.72 26.80 12.76
CA ALA A 457 -1.53 25.61 12.57
C ALA A 457 -1.29 24.60 13.70
N ALA A 458 -2.23 23.69 13.87
CA ALA A 458 -2.09 22.48 14.70
C ALA A 458 -2.48 21.25 13.86
N PRO A 459 -1.96 20.04 14.15
CA PRO A 459 -2.50 18.83 13.55
C PRO A 459 -3.93 18.61 14.07
N ALA A 460 -4.79 18.02 13.25
CA ALA A 460 -6.14 17.66 13.66
C ALA A 460 -6.12 16.81 14.95
N GLY A 461 -6.98 17.15 15.90
CA GLY A 461 -7.02 16.58 17.26
C GLY A 461 -6.24 17.39 18.29
N SER A 462 -5.34 18.29 17.88
CA SER A 462 -4.54 19.14 18.78
C SER A 462 -4.87 20.63 18.69
N GLN A 463 -5.80 21.04 17.83
CA GLN A 463 -6.26 22.42 17.73
C GLN A 463 -7.13 22.81 18.95
N PRO A 464 -7.27 24.12 19.26
CA PRO A 464 -8.27 24.59 20.22
C PRO A 464 -9.66 24.06 19.87
N ASN A 465 -10.39 23.57 20.88
CA ASN A 465 -11.71 22.95 20.72
C ASN A 465 -11.73 21.76 19.75
N ALA A 466 -10.65 20.96 19.73
CA ALA A 466 -10.62 19.71 18.97
C ALA A 466 -11.84 18.83 19.33
N PRO A 467 -12.53 18.25 18.33
CA PRO A 467 -13.69 17.42 18.58
C PRO A 467 -13.30 16.17 19.34
N THR A 468 -14.20 15.69 20.20
CA THR A 468 -14.10 14.35 20.75
C THR A 468 -14.34 13.30 19.66
N PRO A 469 -13.82 12.07 19.81
CA PRO A 469 -14.03 11.03 18.80
C PRO A 469 -15.50 10.79 18.48
N THR A 470 -16.39 10.73 19.48
CA THR A 470 -17.84 10.63 19.25
C THR A 470 -18.60 11.77 19.96
N PRO A 471 -19.83 12.10 19.55
CA PRO A 471 -20.66 13.10 20.26
C PRO A 471 -21.02 12.68 21.68
N ALA A 472 -21.21 11.38 21.92
CA ALA A 472 -21.55 10.80 23.22
C ALA A 472 -20.45 9.84 23.71
N GLY A 473 -19.86 10.17 24.85
CA GLY A 473 -18.79 9.40 25.47
C GLY A 473 -18.16 10.15 26.62
N ARG A 474 -17.08 9.60 27.18
CA ARG A 474 -16.33 10.18 28.30
C ARG A 474 -14.87 9.75 28.26
N ARG A 475 -14.02 10.48 28.97
CA ARG A 475 -12.65 10.02 29.26
C ARG A 475 -12.68 8.97 30.36
N HIS A 476 -11.94 7.88 30.18
CA HIS A 476 -11.82 6.84 31.20
C HIS A 476 -11.01 7.37 32.39
N ALA A 477 -11.48 7.13 33.62
CA ALA A 477 -10.82 7.63 34.83
C ALA A 477 -9.40 7.06 35.01
N ASN A 478 -9.19 5.81 34.54
CA ASN A 478 -7.89 5.16 34.53
C ASN A 478 -7.26 5.28 33.13
N GLY A 479 -6.38 6.27 32.94
CA GLY A 479 -5.58 6.51 31.72
C GLY A 479 -6.03 7.69 30.84
N GLY A 480 -7.29 8.13 30.92
CA GLY A 480 -7.77 9.35 30.25
C GLY A 480 -8.17 9.21 28.77
N GLY A 481 -8.10 8.00 28.19
CA GLY A 481 -8.54 7.70 26.83
C GLY A 481 -10.05 7.79 26.63
N TRP A 482 -10.49 7.81 25.38
CA TRP A 482 -11.91 8.01 25.05
C TRP A 482 -12.71 6.72 25.11
N VAL A 483 -13.88 6.75 25.75
CA VAL A 483 -14.83 5.65 25.81
C VAL A 483 -16.19 6.16 25.33
N ALA A 484 -16.67 5.64 24.21
CA ALA A 484 -18.01 5.92 23.71
C ALA A 484 -19.08 5.27 24.61
N ASN A 485 -20.28 5.85 24.67
CA ASN A 485 -21.39 5.29 25.49
C ASN A 485 -21.87 3.91 25.01
N THR A 486 -21.54 3.54 23.77
CA THR A 486 -21.79 2.23 23.15
C THR A 486 -20.82 1.14 23.60
N ALA A 487 -19.77 1.49 24.34
CA ALA A 487 -18.78 0.56 24.83
C ALA A 487 -18.97 0.23 26.32
N ASN A 488 -18.67 -1.01 26.69
CA ASN A 488 -18.63 -1.47 28.07
C ASN A 488 -17.17 -1.58 28.53
N VAL A 489 -16.77 -0.71 29.48
CA VAL A 489 -15.39 -0.64 29.97
C VAL A 489 -15.39 -0.71 31.48
N ALA A 490 -14.70 -1.70 32.04
CA ALA A 490 -14.54 -1.88 33.47
C ALA A 490 -13.71 -0.73 34.07
N SER A 491 -14.07 -0.27 35.27
CA SER A 491 -13.33 0.79 35.97
C SER A 491 -11.88 0.40 36.31
N THR A 492 -11.59 -0.89 36.37
CA THR A 492 -10.25 -1.47 36.60
C THR A 492 -9.40 -1.54 35.33
N ALA A 493 -10.00 -1.47 34.14
CA ALA A 493 -9.27 -1.44 32.89
C ALA A 493 -8.48 -0.13 32.76
N TYR A 494 -7.41 -0.15 31.98
CA TYR A 494 -6.65 1.06 31.64
C TYR A 494 -6.91 1.43 30.18
N VAL A 495 -7.27 2.69 29.92
CA VAL A 495 -7.42 3.22 28.56
C VAL A 495 -6.52 4.44 28.43
N GLY A 496 -5.41 4.29 27.71
CA GLY A 496 -4.38 5.31 27.53
C GLY A 496 -4.89 6.57 26.82
N PRO A 497 -4.21 7.71 26.99
CA PRO A 497 -4.75 9.03 26.65
C PRO A 497 -5.06 9.22 25.15
N SER A 498 -4.33 8.53 24.27
CA SER A 498 -4.54 8.54 22.81
C SER A 498 -5.39 7.35 22.33
N ALA A 499 -5.72 6.40 23.20
CA ALA A 499 -6.48 5.22 22.86
C ALA A 499 -7.99 5.50 22.89
N ARG A 500 -8.75 4.72 22.13
CA ARG A 500 -10.21 4.87 22.06
C ARG A 500 -10.95 3.53 22.07
N VAL A 501 -12.03 3.46 22.85
CA VAL A 501 -12.98 2.35 22.88
C VAL A 501 -14.31 2.85 22.35
N LEU A 502 -14.62 2.51 21.10
CA LEU A 502 -15.78 2.99 20.36
C LEU A 502 -16.97 2.02 20.46
N ALA A 503 -16.72 0.73 20.67
CA ALA A 503 -17.72 -0.30 20.96
C ALA A 503 -17.03 -1.52 21.61
N GLY A 504 -17.81 -2.54 21.98
CA GLY A 504 -17.30 -3.80 22.52
C GLY A 504 -17.07 -3.78 24.03
N ASN A 505 -16.34 -4.78 24.52
CA ASN A 505 -16.10 -5.01 25.94
C ASN A 505 -14.60 -4.90 26.27
N VAL A 506 -14.26 -4.09 27.27
CA VAL A 506 -12.92 -4.05 27.88
C VAL A 506 -13.08 -4.35 29.37
N LEU A 507 -12.69 -5.55 29.78
CA LEU A 507 -13.04 -6.15 31.07
C LEU A 507 -11.80 -6.45 31.92
N GLY A 508 -11.98 -6.58 33.23
CA GLY A 508 -10.89 -6.90 34.16
C GLY A 508 -9.82 -5.81 34.19
N ASN A 509 -8.55 -6.21 34.15
CA ASN A 509 -7.39 -5.31 34.15
C ASN A 509 -6.81 -5.12 32.74
N ALA A 510 -7.61 -5.35 31.70
CA ALA A 510 -7.17 -5.16 30.32
C ALA A 510 -6.65 -3.75 30.09
N ARG A 511 -5.66 -3.62 29.22
CA ARG A 511 -5.01 -2.34 28.89
C ARG A 511 -5.14 -2.04 27.41
N ILE A 512 -5.60 -0.82 27.12
CA ILE A 512 -5.63 -0.26 25.78
C ILE A 512 -4.61 0.90 25.76
N ASP A 513 -3.44 0.65 25.21
CA ASP A 513 -2.28 1.54 25.18
C ASP A 513 -2.06 2.15 23.77
N GLY A 514 -1.21 3.17 23.66
CA GLY A 514 -0.88 3.82 22.38
C GLY A 514 -2.10 4.46 21.70
N HIS A 515 -2.23 4.22 20.40
CA HIS A 515 -3.34 4.69 19.55
C HIS A 515 -4.33 3.55 19.22
N ALA A 516 -4.33 2.48 20.02
CA ALA A 516 -5.22 1.34 19.79
C ALA A 516 -6.70 1.77 19.83
N THR A 517 -7.48 1.18 18.93
CA THR A 517 -8.89 1.50 18.70
C THR A 517 -9.73 0.23 18.80
N VAL A 518 -10.61 0.15 19.80
CA VAL A 518 -11.55 -0.98 19.95
C VAL A 518 -12.88 -0.61 19.29
N MET A 519 -13.28 -1.35 18.24
CA MET A 519 -14.54 -1.15 17.51
C MET A 519 -15.54 -2.30 17.71
N GLY A 520 -15.26 -3.21 18.64
CA GLY A 520 -16.13 -4.33 19.00
C GLY A 520 -15.35 -5.40 19.76
N GLY A 521 -15.90 -6.62 19.78
CA GLY A 521 -15.23 -7.78 20.37
C GLY A 521 -15.04 -7.66 21.88
N THR A 522 -14.11 -8.47 22.41
CA THR A 522 -13.82 -8.53 23.85
C THR A 522 -12.32 -8.51 24.12
N VAL A 523 -11.89 -7.59 24.98
CA VAL A 523 -10.55 -7.51 25.56
C VAL A 523 -10.69 -7.74 27.06
N GLN A 524 -10.05 -8.76 27.61
CA GLN A 524 -10.29 -9.15 29.01
C GLN A 524 -9.05 -9.68 29.74
N GLY A 525 -9.17 -9.91 31.05
CA GLY A 525 -8.07 -10.39 31.88
C GLY A 525 -7.02 -9.30 32.09
N ASN A 526 -5.76 -9.59 31.76
CA ASN A 526 -4.65 -8.65 31.75
C ASN A 526 -4.12 -8.41 30.31
N ALA A 527 -4.95 -8.69 29.30
CA ALA A 527 -4.56 -8.54 27.90
C ALA A 527 -4.21 -7.08 27.56
N VAL A 528 -3.29 -6.89 26.61
CA VAL A 528 -2.83 -5.57 26.17
C VAL A 528 -3.09 -5.39 24.68
N LEU A 529 -3.86 -4.37 24.32
CA LEU A 529 -3.87 -3.83 22.97
C LEU A 529 -3.01 -2.56 22.95
N GLY A 530 -2.06 -2.47 22.03
CA GLY A 530 -1.17 -1.31 21.92
C GLY A 530 -0.84 -0.94 20.48
N GLY A 531 0.11 -0.03 20.29
CA GLY A 531 0.53 0.42 18.95
C GLY A 531 -0.63 1.10 18.21
N LEU A 532 -0.93 0.62 17.00
CA LEU A 532 -2.04 1.08 16.16
C LEU A 532 -3.18 0.06 16.06
N THR A 533 -3.22 -0.93 16.96
CA THR A 533 -4.15 -2.06 16.84
C THR A 533 -5.59 -1.57 16.69
N VAL A 534 -6.23 -1.98 15.61
CA VAL A 534 -7.65 -1.78 15.35
C VAL A 534 -8.34 -3.10 15.72
N TRP A 535 -9.15 -3.16 16.77
CA TRP A 535 -9.77 -4.40 17.23
C TRP A 535 -11.18 -4.55 16.68
N HIS A 536 -11.44 -5.64 15.93
CA HIS A 536 -12.71 -5.85 15.23
C HIS A 536 -13.71 -6.67 16.06
N PRO A 537 -15.03 -6.56 15.77
CA PRO A 537 -16.02 -7.49 16.29
C PRO A 537 -15.71 -8.94 15.93
N GLY A 538 -16.11 -9.88 16.79
CA GLY A 538 -15.83 -11.31 16.62
C GLY A 538 -14.45 -11.75 17.11
N ALA A 539 -13.56 -10.81 17.44
CA ALA A 539 -12.27 -11.11 18.05
C ALA A 539 -12.32 -11.06 19.59
N THR A 540 -11.67 -12.03 20.23
CA THR A 540 -11.48 -12.06 21.70
C THR A 540 -10.00 -12.15 22.04
N ILE A 541 -9.55 -11.34 23.01
CA ILE A 541 -8.21 -11.44 23.59
C ILE A 541 -8.28 -11.49 25.12
N GLY A 542 -7.51 -12.40 25.73
CA GLY A 542 -7.58 -12.68 27.17
C GLY A 542 -6.26 -13.05 27.83
N ALA A 543 -6.32 -13.41 29.12
CA ALA A 543 -5.18 -13.78 29.94
C ALA A 543 -4.09 -12.69 29.95
N ASN A 544 -2.88 -12.97 29.47
CA ASN A 544 -1.77 -12.00 29.38
C ASN A 544 -1.33 -11.78 27.92
N ALA A 545 -2.21 -12.10 26.96
CA ALA A 545 -1.91 -11.95 25.54
C ALA A 545 -1.79 -10.47 25.14
N GLN A 546 -1.07 -10.22 24.04
CA GLN A 546 -0.82 -8.86 23.56
C GLN A 546 -1.06 -8.74 22.06
N ALA A 547 -1.60 -7.60 21.61
CA ALA A 547 -1.65 -7.26 20.19
C ALA A 547 -1.20 -5.81 19.96
N HIS A 548 -0.13 -5.65 19.18
CA HIS A 548 0.43 -4.37 18.78
C HIS A 548 0.60 -4.37 17.26
N THR A 549 -0.53 -4.32 16.54
CA THR A 549 -0.57 -4.41 15.09
C THR A 549 -0.59 -3.02 14.44
N VAL A 550 -0.25 -2.97 13.15
CA VAL A 550 -0.22 -1.74 12.34
C VAL A 550 -0.90 -1.86 10.97
N PHE A 551 -1.30 -3.06 10.61
CA PHE A 551 -2.10 -3.39 9.45
C PHE A 551 -3.41 -4.02 9.94
N MET A 552 -4.44 -3.97 9.08
CA MET A 552 -5.78 -4.53 9.23
C MET A 552 -6.05 -5.33 10.51
N GLY A 553 -7.05 -4.88 11.25
CA GLY A 553 -7.27 -5.27 12.63
C GLY A 553 -7.47 -6.77 12.89
N PRO A 554 -6.95 -7.35 13.99
CA PRO A 554 -7.33 -8.69 14.40
C PRO A 554 -8.87 -8.82 14.49
N GLY A 555 -9.41 -9.89 13.87
CA GLY A 555 -10.83 -10.07 13.60
C GLY A 555 -11.27 -9.64 12.20
N ALA A 556 -10.36 -9.11 11.38
CA ALA A 556 -10.66 -8.63 10.04
C ALA A 556 -10.90 -9.74 8.98
N PHE A 557 -10.37 -10.94 9.22
CA PHE A 557 -10.49 -12.07 8.29
C PHE A 557 -11.35 -13.21 8.84
N GLY A 558 -12.03 -12.98 9.97
CA GLY A 558 -12.85 -13.96 10.65
C GLY A 558 -12.80 -13.82 12.16
N ALA A 559 -13.59 -14.62 12.86
CA ALA A 559 -13.54 -14.69 14.31
C ALA A 559 -12.21 -15.32 14.76
N ILE A 560 -11.58 -14.73 15.78
CA ILE A 560 -10.28 -15.15 16.31
C ILE A 560 -10.28 -15.12 17.83
N ASN A 561 -9.42 -15.94 18.45
CA ASN A 561 -9.25 -15.98 19.90
C ASN A 561 -7.76 -15.99 20.26
N VAL A 562 -7.28 -14.90 20.84
CA VAL A 562 -5.88 -14.76 21.27
C VAL A 562 -5.80 -14.92 22.78
N GLY A 563 -5.06 -15.92 23.26
CA GLY A 563 -5.06 -16.31 24.67
C GLY A 563 -3.66 -16.47 25.28
N GLY A 564 -3.65 -16.90 26.55
CA GLY A 564 -2.44 -17.22 27.29
C GLY A 564 -1.41 -16.08 27.31
N THR A 565 -0.27 -16.28 26.67
CA THR A 565 0.81 -15.28 26.53
C THR A 565 1.15 -14.99 25.07
N ALA A 566 0.27 -15.34 24.13
CA ALA A 566 0.48 -15.10 22.71
C ALA A 566 0.62 -13.60 22.41
N GLN A 567 1.42 -13.27 21.40
CA GLN A 567 1.64 -11.89 20.99
C GLN A 567 1.52 -11.74 19.46
N LEU A 568 0.68 -10.81 19.03
CA LEU A 568 0.58 -10.35 17.64
C LEU A 568 1.28 -9.00 17.52
N ARG A 569 2.22 -8.85 16.59
CA ARG A 569 3.10 -7.67 16.51
C ARG A 569 3.30 -7.22 15.06
N GLY A 570 3.17 -5.92 14.78
CA GLY A 570 3.47 -5.39 13.44
C GLY A 570 2.33 -5.56 12.44
N ASP A 571 2.66 -5.85 11.19
CA ASP A 571 1.71 -5.94 10.07
C ASP A 571 1.04 -7.32 9.98
N VAL A 572 0.41 -7.74 11.09
CA VAL A 572 -0.20 -9.07 11.22
C VAL A 572 -1.44 -9.22 10.34
N GLU A 573 -1.53 -10.37 9.68
CA GLU A 573 -2.71 -10.87 8.97
C GLU A 573 -3.09 -12.22 9.58
N GLU A 574 -4.08 -12.24 10.48
CA GLU A 574 -4.50 -13.44 11.18
C GLU A 574 -5.75 -14.05 10.53
N GLN A 575 -5.63 -15.30 10.07
CA GLN A 575 -6.70 -16.05 9.41
C GLN A 575 -6.99 -17.36 10.15
N GLY A 576 -8.05 -17.36 10.97
CA GLY A 576 -8.56 -18.58 11.61
C GLY A 576 -7.65 -19.21 12.67
N ALA A 577 -6.57 -18.54 13.08
CA ALA A 577 -5.71 -18.98 14.17
C ALA A 577 -6.35 -18.68 15.55
N SER A 578 -5.85 -19.35 16.58
CA SER A 578 -6.21 -19.04 17.98
C SER A 578 -5.03 -19.30 18.91
N PRO A 579 -3.94 -18.53 18.79
CA PRO A 579 -2.71 -18.79 19.52
C PRO A 579 -2.88 -18.54 21.03
N THR A 580 -2.28 -19.41 21.83
CA THR A 580 -2.19 -19.25 23.30
C THR A 580 -0.77 -18.98 23.81
N GLN A 581 0.23 -19.11 22.94
CA GLN A 581 1.64 -18.77 23.15
C GLN A 581 2.28 -18.39 21.80
N GLY A 582 3.55 -17.96 21.82
CA GLY A 582 4.28 -17.53 20.63
C GLY A 582 4.25 -16.02 20.41
N VAL A 583 5.11 -15.54 19.51
CA VAL A 583 5.17 -14.13 19.08
C VAL A 583 5.23 -14.08 17.56
N PHE A 584 4.23 -13.46 16.94
CA PHE A 584 4.01 -13.51 15.49
C PHE A 584 4.06 -12.12 14.85
N TYR A 585 4.68 -12.03 13.67
CA TYR A 585 5.06 -10.76 13.00
C TYR A 585 4.60 -10.61 11.55
N GLY A 586 3.58 -11.35 11.12
CA GLY A 586 3.13 -11.37 9.73
C GLY A 586 1.88 -12.22 9.54
N TYR A 587 1.90 -13.13 8.58
CA TYR A 587 0.79 -14.05 8.33
C TYR A 587 0.65 -15.11 9.44
N VAL A 588 -0.54 -15.19 10.06
CA VAL A 588 -0.83 -16.10 11.17
C VAL A 588 -2.04 -16.96 10.83
N ASP A 589 -1.82 -18.26 10.67
CA ASP A 589 -2.88 -19.24 10.40
C ASP A 589 -2.70 -20.47 11.32
N PRO A 590 -3.57 -21.50 11.25
CA PRO A 590 -3.43 -22.69 12.07
C PRO A 590 -2.09 -23.44 11.90
N SER A 591 -1.45 -23.33 10.73
CA SER A 591 -0.16 -23.95 10.46
C SER A 591 1.00 -23.15 11.04
N THR A 592 1.05 -21.82 10.82
CA THR A 592 2.14 -20.97 11.27
C THR A 592 2.12 -20.78 12.79
N MET A 593 0.93 -20.78 13.43
CA MET A 593 0.83 -20.62 14.88
C MET A 593 1.46 -21.76 15.69
N THR A 594 1.70 -22.92 15.05
CA THR A 594 2.34 -24.09 15.68
C THR A 594 3.78 -24.31 15.21
N ASN A 595 4.27 -23.51 14.26
CA ASN A 595 5.59 -23.67 13.67
C ASN A 595 6.63 -22.74 14.35
N PRO A 596 7.70 -23.29 14.97
CA PRO A 596 8.76 -22.49 15.58
C PRO A 596 9.44 -21.49 14.63
N GLU A 597 9.53 -21.80 13.33
CA GLU A 597 10.13 -20.91 12.32
C GLU A 597 9.32 -19.60 12.12
N PHE A 598 8.08 -19.56 12.59
CA PHE A 598 7.19 -18.39 12.57
C PHE A 598 7.02 -17.74 13.96
N GLY A 599 7.73 -18.25 14.97
CA GLY A 599 7.73 -17.68 16.32
C GLY A 599 6.85 -18.38 17.34
N ALA A 600 6.35 -19.59 17.06
CA ALA A 600 5.53 -20.36 18.00
C ALA A 600 6.22 -20.62 19.36
N ASP A 601 7.56 -20.76 19.34
CA ASP A 601 8.38 -20.98 20.56
C ASP A 601 8.85 -19.68 21.23
N LEU A 602 8.63 -18.52 20.61
CA LEU A 602 9.04 -17.24 21.19
C LEU A 602 8.18 -16.90 22.42
N ARG A 603 8.86 -16.39 23.46
CA ARG A 603 8.23 -15.93 24.72
C ARG A 603 8.33 -14.44 24.92
N GLN A 604 9.22 -13.78 24.18
CA GLN A 604 9.45 -12.35 24.24
C GLN A 604 9.44 -11.79 22.82
N ALA A 605 9.01 -10.53 22.70
CA ALA A 605 9.07 -9.82 21.45
C ALA A 605 10.55 -9.68 21.00
N VAL A 606 10.80 -10.01 19.74
CA VAL A 606 12.06 -9.72 19.06
C VAL A 606 12.26 -8.21 19.02
N PRO A 607 13.41 -7.69 19.49
CA PRO A 607 13.73 -6.28 19.38
C PRO A 607 13.84 -5.86 17.90
N GLU A 608 13.29 -4.69 17.58
CA GLU A 608 13.23 -4.22 16.21
C GLU A 608 14.53 -3.55 15.76
N ILE A 609 14.83 -3.59 14.46
CA ILE A 609 16.02 -2.92 13.89
C ILE A 609 15.92 -1.39 13.92
N THR A 610 14.70 -0.85 14.04
CA THR A 610 14.46 0.58 14.21
C THR A 610 14.57 0.95 15.69
N ALA A 611 15.46 1.87 16.03
CA ALA A 611 15.55 2.36 17.39
C ALA A 611 14.35 3.25 17.74
N ARG A 612 13.69 3.00 18.87
CA ARG A 612 12.71 3.95 19.42
C ARG A 612 13.48 5.19 19.91
N PRO A 613 13.25 6.39 19.34
CA PRO A 613 14.03 7.56 19.72
C PRO A 613 13.79 7.94 21.20
N ALA A 614 14.79 8.55 21.83
CA ALA A 614 14.68 8.92 23.24
C ALA A 614 13.49 9.86 23.50
N GLY A 615 12.72 9.56 24.55
CA GLY A 615 11.54 10.33 24.93
C GLY A 615 10.27 10.02 24.14
N TRP A 616 10.28 9.01 23.26
CA TRP A 616 9.10 8.53 22.51
C TRP A 616 8.14 7.67 23.31
#